data_AF-L0HH99-F1
#
_entry.id   AF-L0HH99-F1
#
_cell.length_a   1.000
_cell.length_b   1.000
_cell.length_c   1.000
_cell.angle_alpha   90.00
_cell.angle_beta   90.00
_cell.angle_gamma   90.00
#
_symmetry.space_group_name_H-M   'P 1'
#
loop_
_entity.id
_entity.type
_entity.pdbx_description
1 polymer ?
#
loop_
_entity_poly.entity_id
_entity_poly.type
_entity_poly.pdbx_seq_one_letter_code
_entity_poly.pdbx_strand_id
1 'polypeptide(L)'
;MVRKPAKMYRDVAKKAYTRREYMGGVPGNKIVQFEMGNLSQEFPTEVDLVVEEACQIRHSSLEAARITINRRLLKDVGRSNFHFKVRVFPHHVLRENKQATGAGADRVSEGMRLAFGKAVGTAARVIPGQAVMTVFSTAQYLEKVKDAMRHGAHKLPSPAHLKVKTIKVSGRVVAAPKLVGEKVVAAPVVTEEAAAEPAKDAKGAAPAKGGKEAAPAKDAKGGAPAKADDKKGAAPAKGGKK
;
A
#
# COMPACT_ATOMS: atom_id res chain seq x y z
N MET A 1 -6.80 -15.46 5.97
CA MET A 1 -5.90 -16.55 5.50
C MET A 1 -4.58 -16.47 6.25
N VAL A 2 -4.29 -17.45 7.09
CA VAL A 2 -3.03 -17.54 7.84
C VAL A 2 -1.90 -17.76 6.85
N ARG A 3 -1.07 -16.74 6.62
CA ARG A 3 0.17 -16.87 5.83
C ARG A 3 1.28 -17.31 6.78
N LYS A 4 2.14 -18.24 6.34
CA LYS A 4 3.31 -18.63 7.11
C LYS A 4 4.18 -17.42 7.45
N PRO A 5 4.82 -17.39 8.64
CA PRO A 5 5.65 -16.27 9.06
C PRO A 5 6.87 -16.08 8.14
N ALA A 6 7.40 -14.86 8.08
CA ALA A 6 8.52 -14.51 7.20
C ALA A 6 9.79 -15.31 7.49
N LYS A 7 10.00 -15.73 8.76
CA LYS A 7 11.16 -16.54 9.19
C LYS A 7 11.39 -17.79 8.34
N MET A 8 10.34 -18.41 7.80
CA MET A 8 10.45 -19.63 7.01
C MET A 8 11.04 -19.43 5.61
N TYR A 9 11.10 -18.19 5.11
CA TYR A 9 11.60 -17.86 3.77
C TYR A 9 12.77 -16.90 3.80
N ARG A 10 13.15 -16.42 4.99
CA ARG A 10 14.19 -15.39 5.13
C ARG A 10 15.51 -15.86 4.55
N ASP A 11 15.88 -17.11 4.80
CA ASP A 11 17.19 -17.62 4.44
C ASP A 11 17.24 -18.04 2.96
N VAL A 12 18.34 -17.72 2.29
CA VAL A 12 18.55 -18.04 0.87
C VAL A 12 19.05 -19.48 0.71
N ALA A 13 18.25 -20.46 1.14
CA ALA A 13 18.64 -21.88 1.13
C ALA A 13 18.41 -22.58 -0.22
N LYS A 14 17.41 -22.14 -0.99
CA LYS A 14 16.95 -22.85 -2.20
C LYS A 14 17.46 -22.18 -3.48
N LYS A 15 17.54 -22.94 -4.57
CA LYS A 15 17.80 -22.40 -5.92
C LYS A 15 16.78 -21.33 -6.32
N ALA A 16 17.17 -20.43 -7.20
CA ALA A 16 16.33 -19.33 -7.66
C ALA A 16 15.21 -19.84 -8.59
N TYR A 17 13.96 -19.60 -8.21
CA TYR A 17 12.78 -19.78 -9.07
C TYR A 17 12.33 -18.42 -9.58
N THR A 18 12.59 -18.12 -10.85
CA THR A 18 12.30 -16.81 -11.47
C THR A 18 11.59 -16.90 -12.83
N ARG A 19 11.80 -17.99 -13.58
CA ARG A 19 11.24 -18.19 -14.94
C ARG A 19 9.73 -18.43 -14.90
N ARG A 20 8.93 -17.38 -15.14
CA ARG A 20 7.47 -17.44 -15.04
C ARG A 20 6.79 -18.26 -16.14
N GLU A 21 7.40 -18.35 -17.33
CA GLU A 21 6.87 -19.14 -18.45
C GLU A 21 6.69 -20.64 -18.13
N TYR A 22 7.53 -21.21 -17.26
CA TYR A 22 7.42 -22.59 -16.80
C TYR A 22 6.54 -22.74 -15.54
N MET A 23 5.97 -21.65 -15.02
CA MET A 23 5.24 -21.62 -13.75
C MET A 23 3.82 -21.09 -13.93
N GLY A 24 2.82 -22.00 -13.87
CA GLY A 24 1.41 -21.61 -13.79
C GLY A 24 1.03 -21.05 -12.41
N GLY A 25 0.15 -20.04 -12.39
CA GLY A 25 -0.51 -19.56 -11.16
C GLY A 25 0.38 -18.77 -10.20
N VAL A 26 1.39 -18.04 -10.70
CA VAL A 26 2.21 -17.15 -9.87
C VAL A 26 1.35 -15.95 -9.39
N PRO A 27 1.22 -15.72 -8.08
CA PRO A 27 0.44 -14.59 -7.57
C PRO A 27 1.08 -13.24 -7.94
N GLY A 28 0.24 -12.23 -8.14
CA GLY A 28 0.69 -10.85 -8.35
C GLY A 28 1.49 -10.28 -7.18
N ASN A 29 2.37 -9.33 -7.48
CA ASN A 29 3.13 -8.59 -6.48
C ASN A 29 2.23 -7.52 -5.83
N LYS A 30 2.30 -7.35 -4.50
CA LYS A 30 1.61 -6.24 -3.82
C LYS A 30 2.29 -4.89 -4.06
N ILE A 31 3.61 -4.89 -4.22
CA ILE A 31 4.34 -3.69 -4.58
C ILE A 31 4.16 -3.46 -6.09
N VAL A 32 3.58 -2.30 -6.41
CA VAL A 32 3.29 -1.88 -7.80
C VAL A 32 4.10 -0.63 -8.16
N GLN A 33 4.20 0.32 -7.22
CA GLN A 33 4.92 1.58 -7.41
C GLN A 33 6.31 1.49 -6.78
N PHE A 34 7.34 1.76 -7.57
CA PHE A 34 8.75 1.73 -7.15
C PHE A 34 9.37 3.12 -7.03
N GLU A 35 8.78 4.14 -7.65
CA GLU A 35 9.25 5.52 -7.57
C GLU A 35 8.12 6.44 -7.11
N MET A 36 8.47 7.42 -6.26
CA MET A 36 7.53 8.32 -5.60
C MET A 36 8.15 9.71 -5.40
N GLY A 37 7.30 10.70 -5.15
CA GLY A 37 7.71 12.08 -4.94
C GLY A 37 7.88 12.83 -6.25
N ASN A 38 8.93 13.63 -6.35
CA ASN A 38 9.30 14.37 -7.54
C ASN A 38 10.37 13.60 -8.34
N LEU A 39 10.02 13.15 -9.54
CA LEU A 39 10.92 12.38 -10.40
C LEU A 39 11.76 13.27 -11.34
N SER A 40 11.38 14.54 -11.48
CA SER A 40 11.99 15.46 -12.45
C SER A 40 13.13 16.27 -11.85
N GLN A 41 13.08 16.54 -10.54
CA GLN A 41 14.10 17.32 -9.84
C GLN A 41 15.27 16.43 -9.40
N GLU A 42 16.47 16.98 -9.51
CA GLU A 42 17.67 16.34 -8.98
C GLU A 42 17.98 16.87 -7.58
N PHE A 43 18.32 15.95 -6.67
CA PHE A 43 18.56 16.27 -5.26
C PHE A 43 20.02 15.95 -4.88
N PRO A 44 20.71 16.81 -4.10
CA PRO A 44 22.12 16.66 -3.79
C PRO A 44 22.42 15.60 -2.72
N THR A 45 21.45 15.22 -1.89
CA THR A 45 21.65 14.24 -0.81
C THR A 45 20.96 12.93 -1.17
N GLU A 46 21.70 11.82 -1.08
CA GLU A 46 21.21 10.46 -1.23
C GLU A 46 21.31 9.73 0.12
N VAL A 47 20.21 9.12 0.55
CA VAL A 47 20.16 8.27 1.74
C VAL A 47 19.74 6.88 1.31
N ASP A 48 20.66 5.93 1.38
CA ASP A 48 20.45 4.52 1.08
C ASP A 48 20.11 3.73 2.35
N LEU A 49 19.10 2.87 2.27
CA LEU A 49 18.84 1.80 3.24
C LEU A 49 19.53 0.52 2.74
N VAL A 50 20.59 0.12 3.44
CA VAL A 50 21.46 -1.00 3.07
C VAL A 50 21.23 -2.15 4.05
N VAL A 51 21.07 -3.35 3.50
CA VAL A 51 20.88 -4.56 4.31
C VAL A 51 22.23 -5.20 4.64
N GLU A 52 22.38 -5.68 5.88
CA GLU A 52 23.64 -6.27 6.36
C GLU A 52 23.75 -7.76 6.06
N GLU A 53 22.64 -8.50 6.15
CA GLU A 53 22.63 -9.96 5.97
C GLU A 53 22.03 -10.38 4.62
N ALA A 54 22.46 -11.53 4.12
CA ALA A 54 21.85 -12.14 2.94
C ALA A 54 20.44 -12.62 3.31
N CYS A 55 19.40 -12.04 2.70
CA CYS A 55 18.03 -12.41 3.04
C CYS A 55 17.07 -12.35 1.85
N GLN A 56 15.91 -13.01 2.00
CA GLN A 56 14.77 -12.85 1.12
C GLN A 56 13.74 -11.92 1.74
N ILE A 57 13.46 -10.80 1.06
CA ILE A 57 12.47 -9.83 1.47
C ILE A 57 11.18 -10.07 0.70
N ARG A 58 10.09 -10.39 1.39
CA ARG A 58 8.80 -10.60 0.72
C ARG A 58 8.27 -9.30 0.12
N HIS A 59 7.52 -9.42 -0.97
CA HIS A 59 6.80 -8.29 -1.59
C HIS A 59 5.91 -7.51 -0.60
N SER A 60 5.33 -8.18 0.39
CA SER A 60 4.50 -7.53 1.42
C SER A 60 5.32 -6.69 2.41
N SER A 61 6.55 -7.11 2.71
CA SER A 61 7.47 -6.36 3.58
C SER A 61 8.01 -5.13 2.85
N LEU A 62 8.38 -5.27 1.56
CA LEU A 62 8.76 -4.13 0.71
C LEU A 62 7.64 -3.09 0.60
N GLU A 63 6.40 -3.52 0.39
CA GLU A 63 5.25 -2.62 0.32
C GLU A 63 4.98 -1.92 1.68
N ALA A 64 5.10 -2.64 2.80
CA ALA A 64 4.95 -2.06 4.12
C ALA A 64 6.04 -1.03 4.44
N ALA A 65 7.30 -1.33 4.09
CA ALA A 65 8.42 -0.40 4.23
C ALA A 65 8.18 0.86 3.40
N ARG A 66 7.79 0.68 2.12
CA ARG A 66 7.48 1.78 1.20
C ARG A 66 6.36 2.68 1.70
N ILE A 67 5.23 2.13 2.15
CA ILE A 67 4.11 2.91 2.70
C ILE A 67 4.56 3.69 3.94
N THR A 68 5.32 3.05 4.83
CA THR A 68 5.78 3.66 6.08
C THR A 68 6.70 4.86 5.81
N ILE A 69 7.69 4.68 4.94
CA ILE A 69 8.63 5.72 4.53
C ILE A 69 7.88 6.85 3.82
N ASN A 70 7.08 6.53 2.80
CA ASN A 70 6.39 7.54 1.99
C ASN A 70 5.42 8.39 2.84
N ARG A 71 4.69 7.77 3.78
CA ARG A 71 3.78 8.51 4.67
C ARG A 71 4.51 9.56 5.51
N ARG A 72 5.69 9.22 6.04
CA ARG A 72 6.50 10.17 6.83
C ARG A 72 7.13 11.25 5.97
N LEU A 73 7.68 10.88 4.81
CA LEU A 73 8.24 11.84 3.86
C LEU A 73 7.18 12.85 3.38
N LEU A 74 5.96 12.40 3.08
CA LEU A 74 4.86 13.29 2.72
C LEU A 74 4.46 14.24 3.84
N LYS A 75 4.51 13.79 5.09
CA LYS A 75 4.15 14.60 6.27
C LYS A 75 5.23 15.64 6.59
N ASP A 76 6.49 15.23 6.62
CA ASP A 76 7.56 16.05 7.23
C ASP A 76 8.40 16.83 6.20
N VAL A 77 8.47 16.36 4.95
CA VAL A 77 9.30 16.91 3.87
C VAL A 77 8.45 17.53 2.76
N GLY A 78 7.32 16.89 2.42
CA GLY A 78 6.42 17.32 1.36
C GLY A 78 6.75 16.72 -0.01
N ARG A 79 5.72 16.48 -0.83
CA ARG A 79 5.80 15.68 -2.07
C ARG A 79 6.83 16.17 -3.09
N SER A 80 7.05 17.49 -3.19
CA SER A 80 7.94 18.10 -4.18
C SER A 80 9.43 18.01 -3.82
N ASN A 81 9.75 17.72 -2.55
CA ASN A 81 11.07 17.91 -1.96
C ASN A 81 11.87 16.60 -1.78
N PHE A 82 11.36 15.48 -2.31
CA PHE A 82 12.08 14.22 -2.30
C PHE A 82 11.80 13.39 -3.55
N HIS A 83 12.77 12.55 -3.90
CA HIS A 83 12.59 11.43 -4.82
C HIS A 83 12.83 10.14 -4.04
N PHE A 84 11.84 9.26 -3.97
CA PHE A 84 11.93 8.00 -3.25
C PHE A 84 11.87 6.84 -4.22
N LYS A 85 12.87 5.95 -4.15
CA LYS A 85 13.04 4.81 -5.05
C LYS A 85 13.23 3.51 -4.29
N VAL A 86 12.43 2.50 -4.60
CA VAL A 86 12.64 1.12 -4.21
C VAL A 86 13.52 0.46 -5.28
N ARG A 87 14.73 0.03 -4.90
CA ARG A 87 15.73 -0.49 -5.84
C ARG A 87 15.53 -1.97 -6.17
N VAL A 88 14.94 -2.73 -5.24
CA VAL A 88 14.81 -4.19 -5.37
C VAL A 88 13.43 -4.61 -5.85
N PHE A 89 13.40 -5.52 -6.82
CA PHE A 89 12.15 -6.13 -7.32
C PHE A 89 12.01 -7.59 -6.87
N PRO A 90 10.81 -8.04 -6.46
CA PRO A 90 10.60 -9.41 -6.00
C PRO A 90 10.45 -10.38 -7.18
N HIS A 91 11.58 -10.87 -7.70
CA HIS A 91 11.64 -11.84 -8.80
C HIS A 91 11.41 -13.29 -8.34
N HIS A 92 11.80 -13.63 -7.11
CA HIS A 92 11.81 -15.02 -6.66
C HIS A 92 10.41 -15.48 -6.26
N VAL A 93 9.94 -16.58 -6.83
CA VAL A 93 8.65 -17.19 -6.48
C VAL A 93 8.80 -18.13 -5.28
N LEU A 94 8.05 -17.83 -4.23
CA LEU A 94 7.93 -18.67 -3.03
C LEU A 94 6.88 -19.75 -3.26
N ARG A 95 7.26 -20.98 -2.95
CA ARG A 95 6.40 -22.17 -3.09
C ARG A 95 6.20 -22.83 -1.73
N GLU A 96 4.98 -23.31 -1.52
CA GLU A 96 4.62 -24.01 -0.29
C GLU A 96 3.87 -25.29 -0.63
N ASN A 97 4.21 -26.38 0.06
CA ASN A 97 3.28 -27.49 0.18
C ASN A 97 2.19 -27.08 1.17
N LYS A 98 1.07 -26.59 0.63
CA LYS A 98 -0.09 -26.17 1.43
C LYS A 98 -0.95 -27.39 1.73
N GLN A 99 -1.27 -27.60 3.00
CA GLN A 99 -2.33 -28.53 3.39
C GLN A 99 -3.66 -27.94 2.90
N ALA A 100 -4.33 -28.66 2.00
CA ALA A 100 -5.66 -28.33 1.55
C ALA A 100 -6.59 -29.39 2.14
N THR A 101 -7.40 -28.99 3.11
CA THR A 101 -8.46 -29.81 3.68
C THR A 101 -9.74 -29.57 2.87
N GLY A 102 -10.33 -30.63 2.33
CA GLY A 102 -11.55 -30.59 1.51
C GLY A 102 -11.94 -31.98 1.01
N ALA A 103 -13.19 -32.14 0.56
CA ALA A 103 -13.78 -33.44 0.22
C ALA A 103 -12.98 -34.19 -0.87
N GLY A 104 -12.25 -35.24 -0.47
CA GLY A 104 -11.62 -36.21 -1.37
C GLY A 104 -10.27 -35.82 -1.99
N ALA A 105 -9.73 -34.63 -1.69
CA ALA A 105 -8.43 -34.17 -2.18
C ALA A 105 -7.46 -33.85 -1.03
N ASP A 106 -7.62 -34.56 0.09
CA ASP A 106 -6.94 -34.25 1.34
C ASP A 106 -5.46 -34.66 1.28
N ARG A 107 -4.59 -33.65 1.35
CA ARG A 107 -3.14 -33.87 1.47
C ARG A 107 -2.73 -34.50 2.80
N VAL A 108 -3.65 -34.57 3.78
CA VAL A 108 -3.43 -35.29 5.04
C VAL A 108 -3.20 -36.78 4.78
N SER A 109 -3.93 -37.39 3.83
CA SER A 109 -3.79 -38.81 3.52
C SER A 109 -2.58 -39.14 2.64
N GLU A 110 -2.19 -38.24 1.73
CA GLU A 110 -1.04 -38.45 0.82
C GLU A 110 0.33 -38.24 1.48
N GLY A 111 0.37 -37.59 2.64
CA GLY A 111 1.60 -37.28 3.38
C GLY A 111 2.58 -36.45 2.55
N MET A 112 3.76 -37.03 2.26
CA MET A 112 4.84 -36.37 1.50
C MET A 112 4.86 -36.74 0.00
N ARG A 113 3.91 -37.55 -0.47
CA ARG A 113 3.76 -37.82 -1.90
C ARG A 113 3.39 -36.52 -2.63
N LEU A 114 4.00 -36.27 -3.81
CA LEU A 114 3.77 -35.05 -4.60
C LEU A 114 3.96 -33.73 -3.81
N ALA A 115 4.95 -33.69 -2.92
CA ALA A 115 5.23 -32.56 -2.04
C ALA A 115 5.71 -31.26 -2.74
N PHE A 116 5.75 -31.22 -4.07
CA PHE A 116 6.11 -30.00 -4.78
C PHE A 116 5.07 -28.89 -4.53
N GLY A 117 5.57 -27.74 -4.08
CA GLY A 117 4.72 -26.66 -3.59
C GLY A 117 4.03 -25.86 -4.70
N LYS A 118 2.84 -25.38 -4.38
CA LYS A 118 2.12 -24.37 -5.18
C LYS A 118 2.73 -22.99 -4.94
N ALA A 119 2.67 -22.09 -5.93
CA ALA A 119 3.17 -20.72 -5.78
C ALA A 119 2.27 -19.93 -4.80
N VAL A 120 2.86 -19.28 -3.80
CA VAL A 120 2.12 -18.54 -2.75
C VAL A 120 2.43 -17.04 -2.76
N GLY A 121 3.62 -16.65 -3.22
CA GLY A 121 3.95 -15.25 -3.37
C GLY A 121 5.35 -15.06 -3.91
N THR A 122 5.82 -13.81 -3.87
CA THR A 122 7.14 -13.44 -4.39
C THR A 122 8.01 -12.77 -3.32
N ALA A 123 9.32 -12.86 -3.50
CA ALA A 123 10.34 -12.23 -2.67
C ALA A 123 11.50 -11.69 -3.52
N ALA A 124 12.16 -10.66 -3.02
CA ALA A 124 13.44 -10.19 -3.53
C ALA A 124 14.56 -10.91 -2.77
N ARG A 125 15.55 -11.44 -3.49
CA ARG A 125 16.79 -11.95 -2.88
C ARG A 125 17.77 -10.80 -2.82
N VAL A 126 18.33 -10.56 -1.65
CA VAL A 126 19.22 -9.43 -1.38
C VAL A 126 20.54 -9.97 -0.86
N ILE A 127 21.64 -9.39 -1.33
CA ILE A 127 23.02 -9.71 -0.94
C ILE A 127 23.45 -8.74 0.18
N PRO A 128 24.33 -9.15 1.11
CA PRO A 128 24.94 -8.25 2.08
C PRO A 128 25.49 -6.97 1.42
N GLY A 129 25.22 -5.81 2.01
CA GLY A 129 25.69 -4.51 1.50
C GLY A 129 24.88 -3.95 0.32
N GLN A 130 23.80 -4.62 -0.10
CA GLN A 130 22.95 -4.14 -1.18
C GLN A 130 21.95 -3.08 -0.68
N ALA A 131 21.84 -1.97 -1.42
CA ALA A 131 20.84 -0.93 -1.16
C ALA A 131 19.44 -1.39 -1.62
N VAL A 132 18.49 -1.40 -0.69
CA VAL A 132 17.09 -1.84 -0.93
C VAL A 132 16.20 -0.68 -1.33
N MET A 133 16.34 0.45 -0.65
CA MET A 133 15.54 1.65 -0.85
C MET A 133 16.43 2.87 -0.75
N THR A 134 16.12 3.90 -1.53
CA THR A 134 16.91 5.13 -1.57
C THR A 134 15.99 6.32 -1.58
N VAL A 135 16.30 7.31 -0.76
CA VAL A 135 15.62 8.61 -0.76
C VAL A 135 16.64 9.67 -1.16
N PHE A 136 16.30 10.46 -2.17
CA PHE A 136 17.03 11.65 -2.55
C PHE A 136 16.28 12.88 -2.04
N SER A 137 16.99 13.81 -1.41
CA SER A 137 16.42 15.06 -0.90
C SER A 137 17.50 16.13 -0.72
N THR A 138 17.13 17.29 -0.17
CA THR A 138 18.07 18.36 0.17
C THR A 138 18.65 18.16 1.57
N ALA A 139 19.78 18.79 1.85
CA ALA A 139 20.47 18.67 3.15
C ALA A 139 19.61 19.16 4.33
N GLN A 140 18.66 20.07 4.09
CA GLN A 140 17.74 20.60 5.10
C GLN A 140 16.83 19.53 5.72
N TYR A 141 16.45 18.51 4.94
CA TYR A 141 15.53 17.46 5.36
C TYR A 141 16.22 16.17 5.78
N LEU A 142 17.55 16.17 5.87
CA LEU A 142 18.36 14.98 6.08
C LEU A 142 17.99 14.22 7.36
N GLU A 143 17.72 14.92 8.46
CA GLU A 143 17.31 14.30 9.73
C GLU A 143 15.95 13.62 9.62
N LYS A 144 14.98 14.30 9.00
CA LYS A 144 13.62 13.77 8.76
C LYS A 144 13.66 12.56 7.84
N VAL A 145 14.50 12.58 6.81
CA VAL A 145 14.71 11.44 5.91
C VAL A 145 15.33 10.26 6.64
N LYS A 146 16.34 10.49 7.49
CA LYS A 146 16.94 9.44 8.32
C LYS A 146 15.91 8.78 9.23
N ASP A 147 15.07 9.57 9.88
CA ASP A 147 14.00 9.05 10.74
C ASP A 147 12.99 8.21 9.94
N ALA A 148 12.50 8.73 8.81
CA ALA A 148 11.59 7.99 7.93
C ALA A 148 12.18 6.64 7.47
N MET A 149 13.46 6.63 7.10
CA MET A 149 14.17 5.43 6.65
C MET A 149 14.39 4.41 7.79
N ARG A 150 14.68 4.86 9.02
CA ARG A 150 14.75 3.98 10.21
C ARG A 150 13.43 3.27 10.46
N HIS A 151 12.31 3.99 10.35
CA HIS A 151 10.99 3.39 10.48
C HIS A 151 10.65 2.38 9.39
N GLY A 152 11.14 2.59 8.17
CA GLY A 152 11.08 1.61 7.09
C GLY A 152 11.93 0.38 7.36
N ALA A 153 13.13 0.55 7.92
CA ALA A 153 14.05 -0.54 8.25
C ALA A 153 13.42 -1.59 9.18
N HIS A 154 12.61 -1.16 10.16
CA HIS A 154 11.88 -2.06 11.06
C HIS A 154 10.83 -2.96 10.37
N LYS A 155 10.51 -2.72 9.09
CA LYS A 155 9.62 -3.57 8.30
C LYS A 155 10.36 -4.67 7.54
N LEU A 156 11.70 -4.60 7.47
CA LEU A 156 12.54 -5.57 6.79
C LEU A 156 12.88 -6.74 7.73
N PRO A 157 13.15 -7.94 7.18
CA PRO A 157 13.45 -9.13 7.96
C PRO A 157 14.92 -9.22 8.44
N SER A 158 15.78 -8.30 8.00
CA SER A 158 17.22 -8.25 8.31
C SER A 158 17.56 -6.92 8.95
N PRO A 159 18.59 -6.86 9.83
CA PRO A 159 19.24 -5.61 10.20
C PRO A 159 19.65 -4.83 8.95
N ALA A 160 19.48 -3.51 9.04
CA ALA A 160 19.80 -2.59 7.97
C ALA A 160 20.32 -1.28 8.57
N HIS A 161 21.32 -0.70 7.92
CA HIS A 161 21.88 0.60 8.28
C HIS A 161 21.64 1.61 7.16
N LEU A 162 21.85 2.89 7.49
CA LEU A 162 21.70 3.99 6.56
C LEU A 162 23.08 4.43 6.05
N LYS A 163 23.22 4.59 4.75
CA LYS A 163 24.41 5.16 4.11
C LYS A 163 24.02 6.49 3.46
N VAL A 164 24.62 7.58 3.94
CA VAL A 164 24.40 8.92 3.38
C VAL A 164 25.51 9.23 2.40
N LYS A 165 25.15 9.73 1.22
CA LYS A 165 26.07 10.17 0.17
C LYS A 165 25.65 11.54 -0.32
N THR A 166 26.63 12.35 -0.69
CA THR A 166 26.39 13.63 -1.36
C THR A 166 26.74 13.46 -2.84
N ILE A 167 25.79 13.74 -3.72
CA ILE A 167 25.94 13.64 -5.17
C ILE A 167 26.13 15.04 -5.73
N LYS A 168 27.05 15.19 -6.70
CA LYS A 168 27.17 16.42 -7.50
C LYS A 168 26.02 16.45 -8.51
N VAL A 169 25.18 17.46 -8.39
CA VAL A 169 23.96 17.61 -9.20
C VAL A 169 24.28 18.36 -10.49
N SER A 170 23.75 17.91 -11.63
CA SER A 170 24.05 18.47 -12.97
C SER A 170 23.27 19.75 -13.31
N GLY A 171 22.70 20.43 -12.32
CA GLY A 171 22.08 21.75 -12.53
C GLY A 171 20.65 21.72 -13.09
N ARG A 172 19.98 20.56 -13.20
CA ARG A 172 18.50 20.51 -13.29
C ARG A 172 17.89 20.79 -11.91
N VAL A 173 18.11 22.01 -11.45
CA VAL A 173 17.61 22.51 -10.16
C VAL A 173 16.53 23.55 -10.45
N VAL A 174 15.32 23.30 -9.95
CA VAL A 174 14.41 24.39 -9.59
C VAL A 174 14.70 24.73 -8.13
N ALA A 175 15.16 25.97 -7.95
CA ALA A 175 15.24 26.78 -6.74
C ALA A 175 15.34 26.05 -5.39
N ALA A 176 16.52 26.11 -4.78
CA ALA A 176 16.61 26.07 -3.32
C ALA A 176 15.69 27.16 -2.72
N PRO A 177 14.85 26.87 -1.71
CA PRO A 177 14.35 27.94 -0.87
C PRO A 177 15.57 28.52 -0.16
N LYS A 178 15.86 29.80 -0.44
CA LYS A 178 16.87 30.57 0.29
C LYS A 178 16.53 30.47 1.78
N LEU A 179 17.42 29.88 2.56
CA LEU A 179 17.37 29.98 4.02
C LEU A 179 17.71 31.42 4.38
N VAL A 180 16.70 32.19 4.72
CA VAL A 180 16.84 33.50 5.38
C VAL A 180 16.22 33.37 6.76
N GLY A 181 17.08 33.33 7.78
CA GLY A 181 16.75 33.64 9.18
C GLY A 181 15.84 32.65 9.91
N GLU A 182 16.14 32.43 11.20
CA GLU A 182 15.25 31.75 12.14
C GLU A 182 13.84 32.35 12.10
N LYS A 183 12.85 31.52 11.73
CA LYS A 183 11.56 31.39 12.42
C LYS A 183 10.72 30.29 11.76
N VAL A 184 10.23 29.39 12.60
CA VAL A 184 9.11 28.50 12.29
C VAL A 184 7.87 29.38 12.19
N VAL A 185 7.25 29.47 11.02
CA VAL A 185 5.88 29.97 10.90
C VAL A 185 5.10 29.15 9.89
N ALA A 186 3.92 28.75 10.34
CA ALA A 186 2.94 27.99 9.60
C ALA A 186 2.56 28.68 8.27
N ALA A 187 2.23 27.84 7.28
CA ALA A 187 1.79 28.28 5.97
C ALA A 187 0.59 29.25 6.07
N PRO A 188 0.59 30.38 5.33
CA PRO A 188 -0.63 31.09 5.06
C PRO A 188 -1.34 30.43 3.87
N VAL A 189 -2.59 30.05 4.11
CA VAL A 189 -3.59 29.76 3.09
C VAL A 189 -3.82 31.05 2.32
N VAL A 190 -3.55 31.04 1.01
CA VAL A 190 -3.88 32.17 0.13
C VAL A 190 -5.35 32.03 -0.25
N THR A 191 -6.20 32.79 0.43
CA THR A 191 -7.51 33.24 -0.06
C THR A 191 -7.29 34.48 -0.92
N GLU A 192 -7.71 34.43 -2.18
CA GLU A 192 -7.89 35.63 -3.00
C GLU A 192 -9.13 36.39 -2.50
N GLU A 193 -8.91 37.56 -1.89
CA GLU A 193 -9.90 38.62 -1.79
C GLU A 193 -9.46 39.76 -2.73
N ALA A 194 -10.27 40.03 -3.76
CA ALA A 194 -10.25 41.29 -4.49
C ALA A 194 -11.30 42.22 -3.86
N ALA A 195 -10.88 43.43 -3.51
CA ALA A 195 -11.71 44.42 -2.82
C ALA A 195 -12.39 45.42 -3.76
N ALA A 196 -13.65 45.72 -3.41
CA ALA A 196 -14.35 47.01 -3.39
C ALA A 196 -15.02 47.62 -4.66
N GLU A 197 -16.35 47.77 -4.48
CA GLU A 197 -17.49 48.50 -5.12
C GLU A 197 -17.37 50.05 -5.25
N PRO A 198 -18.38 50.88 -5.71
CA PRO A 198 -19.85 50.65 -5.85
C PRO A 198 -20.66 51.33 -7.01
N ALA A 199 -21.96 50.95 -7.04
CA ALA A 199 -23.21 51.71 -7.35
C ALA A 199 -23.87 51.64 -8.75
N LYS A 200 -25.06 50.97 -8.84
CA LYS A 200 -26.42 51.58 -8.97
C LYS A 200 -27.54 50.55 -9.28
N ASP A 201 -28.56 50.56 -8.41
CA ASP A 201 -30.02 50.38 -8.58
C ASP A 201 -30.64 49.37 -9.60
N ALA A 202 -31.40 48.38 -9.10
CA ALA A 202 -32.90 48.35 -9.11
C ALA A 202 -33.55 46.94 -9.26
N LYS A 203 -34.56 46.73 -8.38
CA LYS A 203 -35.77 45.86 -8.45
C LYS A 203 -35.68 44.34 -8.20
N GLY A 204 -36.35 43.90 -7.11
CA GLY A 204 -37.55 43.06 -7.24
C GLY A 204 -37.75 41.86 -6.29
N ALA A 205 -38.60 42.06 -5.27
CA ALA A 205 -39.53 41.11 -4.63
C ALA A 205 -39.03 40.03 -3.62
N ALA A 206 -39.62 40.10 -2.42
CA ALA A 206 -39.47 39.19 -1.28
C ALA A 206 -40.46 38.00 -1.31
N PRO A 207 -40.26 36.97 -0.45
CA PRO A 207 -41.29 36.72 0.56
C PRO A 207 -40.77 36.34 1.96
N ALA A 208 -41.72 36.28 2.89
CA ALA A 208 -41.59 36.41 4.33
C ALA A 208 -41.33 35.11 5.13
N LYS A 209 -40.85 35.34 6.37
CA LYS A 209 -40.78 34.48 7.59
C LYS A 209 -42.04 33.60 7.77
N GLY A 210 -42.06 32.43 8.42
CA GLY A 210 -41.17 31.79 9.39
C GLY A 210 -41.96 31.39 10.65
N GLY A 211 -42.04 30.08 10.97
CA GLY A 211 -42.37 29.45 12.27
C GLY A 211 -43.80 29.65 12.82
N LYS A 212 -44.43 28.83 13.67
CA LYS A 212 -44.20 27.56 14.41
C LYS A 212 -45.60 27.30 15.07
N GLU A 213 -46.18 26.11 15.23
CA GLU A 213 -46.02 25.15 16.34
C GLU A 213 -47.38 24.41 16.56
N ALA A 214 -47.34 23.17 17.11
CA ALA A 214 -48.37 22.42 17.86
C ALA A 214 -48.73 21.01 17.32
N ALA A 215 -48.50 20.00 18.18
CA ALA A 215 -48.93 18.58 18.10
C ALA A 215 -50.39 18.43 18.66
N PRO A 216 -51.01 17.23 18.93
CA PRO A 216 -50.54 15.82 18.88
C PRO A 216 -51.59 14.73 18.43
N ALA A 217 -51.23 13.43 18.61
CA ALA A 217 -52.08 12.19 18.68
C ALA A 217 -52.64 11.62 17.35
N LYS A 218 -52.84 10.31 17.06
CA LYS A 218 -52.90 9.02 17.81
C LYS A 218 -53.06 7.81 16.83
N ASP A 219 -52.77 6.59 17.29
CA ASP A 219 -53.28 5.23 16.91
C ASP A 219 -52.97 4.65 15.49
N ALA A 220 -52.32 3.49 15.27
CA ALA A 220 -52.38 2.09 15.76
C ALA A 220 -53.29 1.13 14.94
N LYS A 221 -52.68 0.09 14.32
CA LYS A 221 -53.15 -1.28 13.93
C LYS A 221 -52.46 -1.70 12.61
N GLY A 222 -51.83 -2.86 12.41
CA GLY A 222 -51.87 -4.16 13.08
C GLY A 222 -52.64 -5.18 12.25
N GLY A 223 -51.97 -6.23 11.71
CA GLY A 223 -52.65 -7.41 11.15
C GLY A 223 -51.80 -8.31 10.23
N ALA A 224 -51.39 -9.48 10.73
CA ALA A 224 -51.24 -10.73 9.95
C ALA A 224 -52.62 -11.46 9.94
N PRO A 225 -52.96 -12.44 9.07
CA PRO A 225 -52.38 -13.81 9.14
C PRO A 225 -52.44 -14.74 7.88
N ALA A 226 -51.69 -15.85 7.94
CA ALA A 226 -51.98 -17.27 7.60
C ALA A 226 -52.72 -17.80 6.32
N LYS A 227 -52.11 -18.88 5.74
CA LYS A 227 -52.69 -20.11 5.10
C LYS A 227 -53.39 -19.96 3.72
N ALA A 228 -53.45 -20.91 2.77
CA ALA A 228 -53.18 -22.34 2.67
C ALA A 228 -52.95 -22.76 1.18
N ASP A 229 -52.38 -23.96 1.03
CA ASP A 229 -52.37 -24.96 -0.05
C ASP A 229 -53.16 -24.75 -1.36
N ASP A 230 -52.54 -25.12 -2.50
CA ASP A 230 -53.16 -26.11 -3.37
C ASP A 230 -52.15 -26.92 -4.22
N LYS A 231 -52.42 -28.22 -4.31
CA LYS A 231 -51.62 -29.27 -4.95
C LYS A 231 -51.87 -29.27 -6.46
N LYS A 232 -50.84 -29.55 -7.27
CA LYS A 232 -51.01 -30.45 -8.42
C LYS A 232 -49.69 -31.07 -8.92
N GLY A 233 -49.66 -32.41 -8.84
CA GLY A 233 -49.14 -33.24 -9.92
C GLY A 233 -47.67 -33.66 -9.87
N ALA A 234 -47.39 -34.76 -9.18
CA ALA A 234 -46.20 -35.59 -9.36
C ALA A 234 -46.38 -36.57 -10.54
N ALA A 235 -45.31 -36.86 -11.29
CA ALA A 235 -44.91 -38.23 -11.69
C ALA A 235 -43.48 -38.26 -12.29
N PRO A 236 -42.61 -39.19 -11.85
CA PRO A 236 -41.21 -39.30 -12.27
C PRO A 236 -40.99 -40.35 -13.38
N ALA A 237 -40.01 -40.13 -14.26
CA ALA A 237 -39.52 -41.16 -15.17
C ALA A 237 -38.59 -42.13 -14.41
N LYS A 238 -39.04 -43.38 -14.26
CA LYS A 238 -38.27 -44.51 -13.73
C LYS A 238 -37.16 -44.93 -14.70
N GLY A 239 -36.01 -45.28 -14.15
CA GLY A 239 -34.97 -46.03 -14.86
C GLY A 239 -35.37 -47.47 -15.15
N GLY A 240 -34.72 -48.05 -16.16
CA GLY A 240 -34.74 -49.47 -16.48
C GLY A 240 -33.34 -49.91 -16.94
N LYS A 241 -32.80 -50.91 -16.24
CA LYS A 241 -31.58 -51.64 -16.61
C LYS A 241 -31.75 -52.35 -17.96
N LYS A 242 -30.76 -52.23 -18.84
CA LYS A 242 -29.99 -53.31 -19.47
C LYS A 242 -28.74 -52.73 -20.09
#